data_AF-A0A1Y0VR14-F1
#
_entry.id   AF-A0A1Y0VR14-F1
#
_cell.length_a   1.000
_cell.length_b   1.000
_cell.length_c   1.000
_cell.angle_alpha   90.00
_cell.angle_beta   90.00
_cell.angle_gamma   90.00
#
_symmetry.space_group_name_H-M   'P 1'
#
loop_
_entity.id
_entity.type
_entity.pdbx_description
1 polymer ?
#
loop_
_entity_poly.entity_id
_entity_poly.type
_entity_poly.pdbx_seq_one_letter_code
_entity_poly.pdbx_strand_id
1 'polypeptide(L)'
;MFKEEQSEIDTYWFPAEEIIAAEVATSSPNYRTARIQFLSALATSKTGIFITSTSGLRRLVPEPKDVIEARITLEVGAEYEFQTLISDLNALGYQRVEQVEKKGEFAVRGSVVDIFPLNQDDPIRMDFFDIEIDSLRTFDQATQRSIENIEKIEVLPATDLIINETKLNQAIKTMNNELAQAQKN
;
A
#
# COMPACT_ATOMS: atom_id res chain seq x y z
N MET A 1 8.22 38.19 -24.01
CA MET A 1 7.14 37.29 -23.57
C MET A 1 7.81 36.00 -23.15
N PHE A 2 8.26 35.93 -21.89
CA PHE A 2 8.84 34.73 -21.32
C PHE A 2 7.68 33.91 -20.78
N LYS A 3 7.48 32.69 -21.32
CA LYS A 3 6.60 31.71 -20.68
C LYS A 3 7.34 31.25 -19.42
N GLU A 4 6.80 31.60 -18.24
CA GLU A 4 7.15 30.90 -17.01
C GLU A 4 6.60 29.48 -17.13
N GLU A 5 7.49 28.57 -17.52
CA GLU A 5 7.27 27.14 -17.35
C GLU A 5 7.50 26.87 -15.86
N GLN A 6 6.43 26.99 -15.06
CA GLN A 6 6.46 26.54 -13.68
C GLN A 6 6.72 25.04 -13.72
N SER A 7 7.94 24.60 -13.40
CA SER A 7 8.19 23.19 -13.14
C SER A 7 7.33 22.80 -11.94
N GLU A 8 6.34 21.95 -12.16
CA GLU A 8 5.52 21.39 -11.09
C GLU A 8 6.45 20.56 -10.20
N ILE A 9 6.77 21.07 -9.00
CA ILE A 9 7.61 20.34 -8.05
C ILE A 9 6.70 19.36 -7.31
N ASP A 10 6.97 18.07 -7.46
CA ASP A 10 6.26 17.01 -6.74
C ASP A 10 6.28 17.28 -5.23
N THR A 11 5.12 17.21 -4.59
CA THR A 11 4.97 17.45 -3.16
C THR A 11 4.42 16.20 -2.48
N TYR A 12 5.14 15.71 -1.48
CA TYR A 12 4.77 14.55 -0.68
C TYR A 12 4.45 14.98 0.74
N TRP A 13 3.25 14.64 1.21
CA TRP A 13 2.79 14.99 2.55
C TRP A 13 2.71 13.76 3.44
N PHE A 14 3.26 13.88 4.66
CA PHE A 14 3.16 12.87 5.69
C PHE A 14 2.15 13.31 6.77
N PRO A 15 0.90 12.79 6.73
CA PRO A 15 -0.08 13.06 7.78
C PRO A 15 0.23 12.28 9.04
N ALA A 16 0.15 12.96 10.17
CA ALA A 16 0.12 12.33 11.49
C ALA A 16 -0.99 12.95 12.33
N GLU A 17 -1.73 12.10 13.04
CA GLU A 17 -2.74 12.51 13.98
C GLU A 17 -2.07 13.19 15.20
N GLU A 18 -2.59 14.32 15.67
CA GLU A 18 -2.03 15.01 16.85
C GLU A 18 -2.48 14.40 18.19
N ILE A 19 -3.55 13.61 18.17
CA ILE A 19 -4.15 13.00 19.36
C ILE A 19 -4.04 11.47 19.26
N ILE A 20 -3.31 10.86 20.19
CA ILE A 20 -3.08 9.40 20.26
C ILE A 20 -4.39 8.61 20.30
N ALA A 21 -5.42 9.12 21.00
CA ALA A 21 -6.74 8.47 21.04
C ALA A 21 -7.43 8.45 19.66
N ALA A 22 -7.23 9.47 18.82
CA ALA A 22 -7.75 9.52 17.46
C ALA A 22 -6.95 8.60 16.51
N GLU A 23 -5.64 8.49 16.74
CA GLU A 23 -4.75 7.57 16.02
C GLU A 23 -5.19 6.10 16.19
N VAL A 24 -5.52 5.70 17.43
CA VAL A 24 -5.99 4.34 17.74
C VAL A 24 -7.40 4.10 17.19
N ALA A 25 -8.27 5.13 17.20
CA ALA A 25 -9.65 5.00 16.77
C ALA A 25 -9.82 4.98 15.24
N THR A 26 -9.06 5.80 14.50
CA THR A 26 -9.25 6.01 13.06
C THR A 26 -8.01 6.63 12.41
N SER A 27 -7.10 5.82 11.83
CA SER A 27 -6.32 6.35 10.70
C SER A 27 -7.20 6.28 9.46
N SER A 28 -7.52 7.45 8.88
CA SER A 28 -8.21 7.53 7.60
C SER A 28 -7.44 6.72 6.54
N PRO A 29 -8.11 5.93 5.68
CA PRO A 29 -7.46 5.26 4.54
C PRO A 29 -6.63 6.23 3.68
N ASN A 30 -7.09 7.49 3.57
CA ASN A 30 -6.38 8.54 2.84
C ASN A 30 -5.05 8.92 3.52
N TYR A 31 -5.00 8.93 4.86
CA TYR A 31 -3.78 9.25 5.60
C TYR A 31 -2.76 8.11 5.46
N ARG A 32 -3.20 6.86 5.57
CA ARG A 32 -2.33 5.70 5.33
C ARG A 32 -1.76 5.73 3.92
N THR A 33 -2.61 6.02 2.93
CA THR A 33 -2.21 6.15 1.53
C THR A 33 -1.14 7.22 1.35
N ALA A 34 -1.37 8.43 1.88
CA ALA A 34 -0.39 9.53 1.80
C ALA A 34 0.94 9.19 2.49
N ARG A 35 0.90 8.53 3.65
CA ARG A 35 2.12 8.07 4.33
C ARG A 35 2.89 7.03 3.50
N ILE A 36 2.20 6.07 2.89
CA ILE A 36 2.87 5.09 2.03
C ILE A 36 3.48 5.74 0.79
N GLN A 37 2.77 6.67 0.15
CA GLN A 37 3.30 7.42 -0.99
C GLN A 37 4.54 8.23 -0.60
N PHE A 38 4.51 8.88 0.57
CA PHE A 38 5.65 9.60 1.13
C PHE A 38 6.85 8.67 1.36
N LEU A 39 6.64 7.52 2.01
CA LEU A 39 7.70 6.54 2.27
C LEU A 39 8.26 5.90 0.98
N SER A 40 7.40 5.59 0.01
CA SER A 40 7.79 5.05 -1.29
C SER A 40 8.63 6.06 -2.09
N ALA A 41 8.25 7.34 -2.07
CA ALA A 41 9.00 8.42 -2.70
C ALA A 41 10.40 8.59 -2.05
N LEU A 42 10.49 8.49 -0.72
CA LEU A 42 11.77 8.47 -0.02
C LEU A 42 12.63 7.26 -0.42
N ALA A 43 12.03 6.06 -0.46
CA ALA A 43 12.74 4.82 -0.78
C ALA A 43 13.30 4.80 -2.20
N THR A 44 12.58 5.40 -3.15
CA THR A 44 12.95 5.48 -4.56
C THR A 44 13.74 6.75 -4.90
N SER A 45 14.15 7.54 -3.89
CA SER A 45 14.93 8.77 -4.05
C SER A 45 14.29 9.77 -5.03
N LYS A 46 12.96 9.89 -5.01
CA LYS A 46 12.24 10.89 -5.81
C LYS A 46 12.66 12.30 -5.38
N THR A 47 12.79 13.18 -6.36
CA THR A 47 13.06 14.61 -6.12
C THR A 47 11.75 15.33 -5.91
N GLY A 48 11.58 16.02 -4.78
CA GLY A 48 10.36 16.74 -4.45
C GLY A 48 10.43 17.41 -3.09
N ILE A 49 9.33 18.08 -2.71
CA ILE A 49 9.18 18.70 -1.39
C ILE A 49 8.49 17.70 -0.46
N PHE A 50 9.15 17.36 0.65
CA PHE A 50 8.62 16.46 1.67
C PHE A 50 8.15 17.27 2.88
N ILE A 51 6.85 17.20 3.16
CA ILE A 51 6.19 18.01 4.20
C ILE A 51 5.68 17.09 5.31
N THR A 52 6.01 17.40 6.56
CA THR A 52 5.49 16.71 7.74
C THR A 52 5.33 17.68 8.91
N SER A 53 4.52 17.31 9.90
CA SER A 53 4.40 18.04 11.16
C SER A 53 5.44 17.54 12.18
N THR A 54 5.56 18.24 13.32
CA THR A 54 6.38 17.76 14.46
C THR A 54 5.90 16.41 15.00
N SER A 55 4.60 16.14 14.90
CA SER A 55 4.01 14.84 15.29
C SER A 55 4.42 13.75 14.30
N GLY A 56 4.42 14.05 13.00
CA GLY A 56 4.87 13.12 11.97
C GLY A 56 6.33 12.73 12.10
N LEU A 57 7.21 13.66 12.50
CA LEU A 57 8.63 13.36 12.80
C LEU A 57 8.82 12.37 13.96
N ARG A 58 7.88 12.33 14.91
CA ARG A 58 7.95 11.45 16.09
C ARG A 58 7.25 10.12 15.90
N ARG A 59 6.43 9.99 14.84
CA ARG A 59 5.68 8.78 14.54
C ARG A 59 6.65 7.64 14.22
N LEU A 60 6.45 6.49 14.85
CA LEU A 60 7.13 5.26 14.46
C LEU A 60 6.51 4.74 13.17
N VAL A 61 7.35 4.53 12.16
CA VAL A 61 6.96 3.98 10.86
C VAL A 61 7.97 2.95 10.38
N PRO A 62 7.60 2.08 9.42
CA PRO A 62 8.54 1.23 8.73
C PRO A 62 9.67 2.06 8.08
N GLU A 63 10.81 1.44 7.86
CA GLU A 63 11.85 2.06 7.04
C GLU A 63 11.32 2.19 5.60
N PRO A 64 11.65 3.26 4.86
CA PRO A 64 11.20 3.44 3.48
C PRO A 64 11.44 2.21 2.60
N LYS A 65 12.57 1.52 2.77
CA LYS A 65 12.90 0.30 2.02
C LYS A 65 11.91 -0.84 2.28
N ASP A 66 11.35 -0.94 3.48
CA ASP A 66 10.40 -2.00 3.84
C ASP A 66 9.11 -1.89 3.01
N VAL A 67 8.71 -0.67 2.66
CA VAL A 67 7.53 -0.42 1.79
C VAL A 67 7.77 -1.00 0.39
N ILE A 68 8.98 -0.83 -0.13
CA ILE A 68 9.35 -1.31 -1.47
C ILE A 68 9.57 -2.83 -1.43
N GLU A 69 10.17 -3.37 -0.38
CA GLU A 69 10.38 -4.82 -0.22
C GLU A 69 9.07 -5.59 -0.02
N ALA A 70 8.07 -4.98 0.62
CA ALA A 70 6.77 -5.59 0.83
C ALA A 70 5.87 -5.61 -0.42
N ARG A 71 6.27 -4.94 -1.52
CA ARG A 71 5.44 -4.90 -2.74
C ARG A 71 5.29 -6.29 -3.35
N ILE A 72 4.11 -6.57 -3.89
CA ILE A 72 3.91 -7.74 -4.75
C ILE A 72 3.99 -7.32 -6.21
N THR A 73 4.53 -8.20 -7.03
CA THR A 73 4.65 -8.00 -8.48
C THR A 73 3.75 -9.02 -9.18
N LEU A 74 2.88 -8.54 -10.04
CA LEU A 74 1.90 -9.35 -10.76
C LEU A 74 2.14 -9.14 -12.27
N GLU A 75 2.27 -10.23 -13.01
CA GLU A 75 2.67 -10.22 -14.42
C GLU A 75 1.79 -11.21 -15.19
N VAL A 76 1.37 -10.84 -16.39
CA VAL A 76 0.60 -11.72 -17.26
C VAL A 76 1.42 -12.96 -17.60
N GLY A 77 0.78 -14.14 -17.54
CA GLY A 77 1.43 -15.42 -17.76
C GLY A 77 2.19 -15.98 -16.55
N ALA A 78 2.26 -15.25 -15.44
CA ALA A 78 2.85 -15.76 -14.22
C ALA A 78 1.86 -16.66 -13.46
N GLU A 79 2.38 -17.74 -12.90
CA GLU A 79 1.65 -18.53 -11.91
C GLU A 79 1.55 -17.74 -10.60
N TYR A 80 0.32 -17.40 -10.22
CA TYR A 80 -0.01 -16.78 -8.94
C TYR A 80 -1.34 -17.37 -8.47
N GLU A 81 -1.30 -18.15 -7.39
CA GLU A 81 -2.54 -18.79 -6.91
C GLU A 81 -3.52 -17.72 -6.42
N PHE A 82 -4.76 -17.81 -6.89
CA PHE A 82 -5.82 -16.85 -6.61
C PHE A 82 -6.07 -16.62 -5.10
N GLN A 83 -6.06 -17.69 -4.30
CA GLN A 83 -6.25 -17.58 -2.85
C GLN A 83 -5.07 -16.92 -2.14
N THR A 84 -3.86 -17.19 -2.63
CA THR A 84 -2.63 -16.56 -2.16
C THR A 84 -2.67 -15.06 -2.41
N LEU A 85 -3.10 -14.63 -3.61
CA LEU A 85 -3.27 -13.19 -3.90
C LEU A 85 -4.22 -12.52 -2.91
N ILE A 86 -5.37 -13.13 -2.61
CA ILE A 86 -6.33 -12.57 -1.65
C ILE A 86 -5.69 -12.44 -0.26
N SER A 87 -4.97 -13.47 0.19
CA SER A 87 -4.26 -13.43 1.47
C SER A 87 -3.21 -12.30 1.49
N ASP A 88 -2.43 -12.17 0.43
CA ASP A 88 -1.38 -11.15 0.31
C ASP A 88 -1.97 -9.74 0.28
N LEU A 89 -3.05 -9.51 -0.46
CA LEU A 89 -3.73 -8.21 -0.47
C LEU A 89 -4.26 -7.82 0.92
N ASN A 90 -4.81 -8.77 1.68
CA ASN A 90 -5.22 -8.53 3.06
C ASN A 90 -4.01 -8.21 3.96
N ALA A 91 -2.90 -8.94 3.82
CA ALA A 91 -1.67 -8.70 4.58
C ALA A 91 -1.04 -7.34 4.23
N LEU A 92 -1.16 -6.91 2.97
CA LEU A 92 -0.80 -5.58 2.49
C LEU A 92 -1.75 -4.49 2.97
N GLY A 93 -2.85 -4.83 3.67
CA GLY A 93 -3.80 -3.88 4.24
C GLY A 93 -4.84 -3.35 3.25
N TYR A 94 -5.03 -4.01 2.11
CA TYR A 94 -6.13 -3.68 1.19
C TYR A 94 -7.48 -4.10 1.80
N GLN A 95 -8.50 -3.29 1.55
CA GLN A 95 -9.85 -3.55 2.02
C GLN A 95 -10.66 -4.30 0.96
N ARG A 96 -11.23 -5.45 1.35
CA ARG A 96 -12.15 -6.18 0.49
C ARG A 96 -13.51 -5.50 0.44
N VAL A 97 -14.01 -5.23 -0.77
CA VAL A 97 -15.28 -4.56 -1.05
C VAL A 97 -16.05 -5.28 -2.15
N GLU A 98 -17.31 -4.91 -2.38
CA GLU A 98 -18.12 -5.46 -3.48
C GLU A 98 -17.78 -4.84 -4.84
N GLN A 99 -17.35 -3.58 -4.83
CA GLN A 99 -16.93 -2.82 -5.99
C GLN A 99 -15.81 -1.86 -5.59
N VAL A 100 -14.76 -1.82 -6.39
CA VAL A 100 -13.61 -0.93 -6.17
C VAL A 100 -13.96 0.48 -6.61
N GLU A 101 -13.82 1.44 -5.70
CA GLU A 101 -14.05 2.86 -5.92
C GLU A 101 -12.85 3.72 -5.52
N LYS A 102 -12.00 3.24 -4.61
CA LYS A 102 -10.89 4.01 -4.04
C LYS A 102 -9.61 3.21 -3.96
N LYS A 103 -8.48 3.93 -3.97
CA LYS A 103 -7.16 3.37 -3.71
C LYS A 103 -7.13 2.62 -2.38
N GLY A 104 -6.50 1.44 -2.37
CA GLY A 104 -6.44 0.55 -1.21
C GLY A 104 -7.62 -0.42 -1.11
N GLU A 105 -8.51 -0.46 -2.09
CA GLU A 105 -9.62 -1.41 -2.16
C GLU A 105 -9.34 -2.53 -3.16
N PHE A 106 -9.94 -3.69 -2.92
CA PHE A 106 -10.03 -4.78 -3.91
C PHE A 106 -11.39 -5.49 -3.84
N ALA A 107 -11.83 -6.03 -4.98
CA ALA A 107 -13.06 -6.81 -5.10
C ALA A 107 -12.78 -8.12 -5.84
N VAL A 108 -13.59 -9.13 -5.55
CA VAL A 108 -13.44 -10.47 -6.12
C VAL A 108 -14.75 -10.91 -6.74
N ARG A 109 -14.73 -11.28 -8.03
CA ARG A 109 -15.90 -11.66 -8.83
C ARG A 109 -15.57 -12.88 -9.71
N GLY A 110 -15.86 -14.08 -9.22
CA GLY A 110 -15.49 -15.31 -9.93
C GLY A 110 -13.97 -15.44 -10.03
N SER A 111 -13.44 -15.56 -11.25
CA SER A 111 -11.99 -15.56 -11.54
C SER A 111 -11.37 -14.16 -11.60
N VAL A 112 -12.16 -13.10 -11.45
CA VAL A 112 -11.69 -11.72 -11.61
C VAL A 112 -11.39 -11.09 -10.26
N VAL A 113 -10.24 -10.44 -10.16
CA VAL A 113 -9.86 -9.56 -9.05
C VAL A 113 -9.71 -8.14 -9.56
N ASP A 114 -10.53 -7.24 -9.04
CA ASP A 114 -10.36 -5.80 -9.24
C ASP A 114 -9.57 -5.25 -8.04
N ILE A 115 -8.59 -4.39 -8.28
CA ILE A 115 -7.78 -3.75 -7.24
C ILE A 115 -7.51 -2.30 -7.63
N PHE A 116 -7.44 -1.39 -6.66
CA PHE A 116 -6.91 -0.04 -6.90
C PHE A 116 -5.63 0.19 -6.11
N PRO A 117 -4.45 -0.04 -6.71
CA PRO A 117 -3.18 0.17 -6.03
C PRO A 117 -2.92 1.63 -5.69
N LEU A 118 -2.19 1.87 -4.59
CA LEU A 118 -1.90 3.25 -4.15
C LEU A 118 -1.03 4.04 -5.15
N ASN A 119 -0.22 3.33 -5.92
CA ASN A 119 0.78 3.82 -6.86
C ASN A 119 0.32 3.81 -8.32
N GLN A 120 -0.96 3.55 -8.60
CA GLN A 120 -1.54 3.61 -9.93
C GLN A 120 -2.55 4.74 -10.03
N ASP A 121 -2.74 5.31 -11.22
CA ASP A 121 -3.74 6.35 -11.45
C ASP A 121 -5.13 5.74 -11.67
N ASP A 122 -5.19 4.58 -12.33
CA ASP A 122 -6.41 3.82 -12.58
C ASP A 122 -6.41 2.47 -11.84
N PRO A 123 -7.58 1.94 -11.45
CA PRO A 123 -7.70 0.61 -10.89
C PRO A 123 -7.45 -0.47 -11.96
N ILE A 124 -7.02 -1.64 -11.50
CA ILE A 124 -6.61 -2.78 -12.32
C ILE A 124 -7.60 -3.92 -12.13
N ARG A 125 -8.02 -4.51 -13.25
CA ARG A 125 -8.80 -5.73 -13.35
C ARG A 125 -7.88 -6.86 -13.79
N MET A 126 -7.83 -7.92 -13.00
CA MET A 126 -7.02 -9.10 -13.22
C MET A 126 -7.93 -10.29 -13.45
N ASP A 127 -7.76 -10.97 -14.57
CA ASP A 127 -8.46 -12.23 -14.86
C ASP A 127 -7.53 -13.41 -14.62
N PHE A 128 -8.05 -14.43 -13.95
CA PHE A 128 -7.30 -15.65 -13.65
C PHE A 128 -7.80 -16.81 -14.48
N PHE A 129 -6.87 -17.65 -14.93
CA PHE A 129 -7.16 -18.95 -15.51
C PHE A 129 -6.40 -20.02 -14.73
N ASP A 130 -7.14 -20.83 -13.96
CA ASP A 130 -6.58 -21.80 -13.02
C ASP A 130 -5.66 -21.14 -11.97
N ILE A 131 -4.34 -21.30 -12.12
CA ILE A 131 -3.32 -20.70 -11.24
C ILE A 131 -2.52 -19.58 -11.92
N GLU A 132 -2.92 -19.15 -13.10
CA GLU A 132 -2.19 -18.19 -13.94
C GLU A 132 -2.96 -16.87 -14.07
N ILE A 133 -2.22 -15.76 -14.11
CA ILE A 133 -2.75 -14.45 -14.47
C ILE A 133 -2.92 -14.40 -15.99
N ASP A 134 -4.15 -14.54 -16.47
CA ASP A 134 -4.47 -14.56 -17.90
C ASP A 134 -4.43 -13.16 -18.52
N SER A 135 -4.93 -12.14 -17.80
CA SER A 135 -4.86 -10.76 -18.29
C SER A 135 -4.90 -9.72 -17.18
N LEU A 136 -4.20 -8.60 -17.41
CA LEU A 136 -4.26 -7.39 -16.59
C LEU A 136 -4.77 -6.23 -17.44
N ARG A 137 -5.75 -5.48 -16.92
CA ARG A 137 -6.35 -4.33 -17.59
C ARG A 137 -6.55 -3.17 -16.63
N THR A 138 -6.23 -1.95 -17.01
CA THR A 138 -6.77 -0.79 -16.29
C THR A 138 -8.27 -0.68 -16.58
N PHE A 139 -9.04 -0.07 -15.68
CA PHE A 139 -10.46 0.21 -15.92
C PHE A 139 -10.88 1.55 -15.33
N ASP A 140 -11.88 2.18 -15.94
CA ASP A 140 -12.41 3.45 -15.47
C ASP A 140 -13.25 3.24 -14.20
N GLN A 141 -12.91 3.90 -13.10
CA GLN A 141 -13.57 3.69 -11.80
C GLN A 141 -15.08 4.02 -11.83
N ALA A 142 -15.50 4.97 -12.67
CA ALA A 142 -16.88 5.47 -12.69
C ALA A 142 -17.80 4.57 -13.52
N THR A 143 -17.31 4.09 -14.67
CA THR A 143 -18.04 3.29 -15.64
C THR A 143 -17.78 1.79 -15.49
N GLN A 144 -16.74 1.41 -14.75
CA GLN A 144 -16.31 0.03 -14.50
C GLN A 144 -15.91 -0.74 -15.78
N ARG A 145 -15.55 0.00 -16.83
CA ARG A 145 -15.15 -0.53 -18.14
C ARG A 145 -13.63 -0.56 -18.28
N SER A 146 -13.11 -1.67 -18.79
CA SER A 146 -11.69 -1.79 -19.12
C SER A 146 -11.26 -0.71 -20.11
N ILE A 147 -10.05 -0.20 -19.94
CA ILE A 147 -9.44 0.85 -20.78
C ILE A 147 -8.32 0.24 -21.62
N GLU A 148 -7.20 -0.12 -21.00
CA GLU A 148 -6.01 -0.64 -21.68
C GLU A 148 -5.53 -1.95 -21.06
N ASN A 149 -4.90 -2.79 -21.87
CA ASN A 149 -4.18 -3.97 -21.39
C ASN A 149 -2.79 -3.56 -20.93
N ILE A 150 -2.32 -4.19 -19.86
CA ILE A 150 -0.96 -4.02 -19.34
C ILE A 150 -0.34 -5.40 -19.09
N GLU A 151 0.98 -5.48 -19.14
CA GLU A 151 1.68 -6.77 -18.97
C GLU A 151 2.06 -7.03 -17.51
N LYS A 152 2.21 -5.97 -16.71
CA LYS A 152 2.79 -6.05 -15.37
C LYS A 152 2.35 -4.90 -14.47
N ILE A 153 2.15 -5.19 -13.19
CA ILE A 153 1.95 -4.19 -12.14
C ILE A 153 2.78 -4.50 -10.90
N GLU A 154 3.14 -3.45 -10.18
CA GLU A 154 3.62 -3.53 -8.80
C GLU A 154 2.54 -2.97 -7.88
N VAL A 155 2.20 -3.71 -6.82
CA VAL A 155 1.20 -3.33 -5.83
C VAL A 155 1.92 -3.01 -4.52
N LEU A 156 1.93 -1.74 -4.13
CA LEU A 156 2.48 -1.30 -2.85
C LEU A 156 1.52 -1.64 -1.68
N PRO A 157 2.03 -1.81 -0.45
CA PRO A 157 1.19 -1.95 0.74
C PRO A 157 0.20 -0.79 0.90
N ALA A 158 -1.03 -1.06 1.28
CA ALA A 158 -2.03 -0.06 1.67
C ALA A 158 -2.03 0.27 3.18
N THR A 159 -1.04 -0.26 3.91
CA THR A 159 -0.85 -0.06 5.35
C THR A 159 0.57 0.35 5.68
N ASP A 160 0.72 1.28 6.63
CA ASP A 160 2.00 1.65 7.24
C ASP A 160 2.40 0.72 8.39
N LEU A 161 1.66 -0.35 8.63
CA LEU A 161 2.05 -1.45 9.53
C LEU A 161 2.66 -2.59 8.72
N ILE A 162 3.94 -2.47 8.38
CA ILE A 162 4.66 -3.48 7.61
C ILE A 162 5.48 -4.34 8.56
N ILE A 163 5.03 -5.57 8.78
CA ILE A 163 5.68 -6.54 9.67
C ILE A 163 6.10 -7.74 8.83
N ASN A 164 7.41 -7.96 8.70
CA ASN A 164 7.94 -9.21 8.17
C ASN A 164 8.15 -10.22 9.31
N GLU A 165 8.31 -11.50 8.97
CA GLU A 165 8.50 -12.57 9.97
C GLU A 165 9.69 -12.32 10.90
N THR A 166 10.77 -11.73 10.38
CA THR A 166 11.96 -11.42 11.17
C THR A 166 11.64 -10.39 12.26
N LYS A 167 10.96 -9.30 11.91
CA LYS A 167 10.52 -8.26 12.85
C LYS A 167 9.48 -8.79 13.84
N LEU A 168 8.56 -9.63 13.39
CA LEU A 168 7.57 -10.27 14.27
C LEU A 168 8.25 -11.13 15.33
N ASN A 169 9.17 -12.00 14.92
CA ASN A 169 9.92 -12.87 15.83
C ASN A 169 10.79 -12.06 16.81
N GLN A 170 11.40 -10.97 16.35
CA GLN A 170 12.12 -10.03 17.22
C GLN A 170 11.18 -9.36 18.23
N ALA A 171 10.01 -8.89 17.81
CA ALA A 171 9.02 -8.28 18.68
C ALA A 171 8.53 -9.26 19.76
N ILE A 172 8.21 -10.51 19.38
CA ILE A 172 7.82 -11.58 20.31
C ILE A 172 8.93 -11.84 21.34
N LYS A 173 10.18 -11.92 20.89
CA LYS A 173 11.34 -12.13 21.78
C LYS A 173 11.50 -10.98 22.78
N THR A 174 11.37 -9.73 22.32
CA THR A 174 11.48 -8.54 23.18
C THR A 174 10.36 -8.51 24.22
N MET A 175 9.10 -8.73 23.81
CA MET A 175 7.96 -8.79 24.73
C MET A 175 8.12 -9.87 25.81
N ASN A 176 8.59 -11.07 25.43
CA ASN A 176 8.83 -12.16 26.39
C ASN A 176 9.93 -11.80 27.41
N ASN A 177 10.99 -11.11 26.97
CA ASN A 177 12.06 -10.67 27.86
C ASN A 177 11.57 -9.60 28.84
N GLU A 178 10.80 -8.62 28.38
CA GLU A 178 10.22 -7.58 29.22
C GLU A 178 9.23 -8.15 30.24
N LEU A 179 8.38 -9.08 29.82
CA LEU A 179 7.45 -9.77 30.72
C LEU A 179 8.21 -10.55 31.82
N ALA A 180 9.27 -11.26 31.44
CA ALA A 180 10.10 -12.00 32.40
C ALA A 180 10.85 -11.08 33.36
N GLN A 181 11.16 -9.84 32.94
CA GLN A 181 11.80 -8.84 33.80
C GLN A 181 10.79 -8.17 34.74
N ALA A 182 9.57 -7.89 34.26
CA ALA A 182 8.48 -7.35 35.07
C ALA A 182 8.01 -8.33 36.15
N GLN A 183 8.04 -9.64 35.89
CA GLN A 183 7.70 -10.69 36.87
C GLN A 183 8.78 -10.92 37.93
N LYS A 184 9.99 -10.37 37.74
CA LYS A 184 11.10 -10.46 38.71
C LYS A 184 11.15 -9.27 39.67
N ASN A 185 10.40 -8.21 39.39
CA ASN A 185 10.25 -7.03 40.24
C ASN A 185 8.91 -7.08 40.99
#